data_AF-A0A7K1JM00-F1
#
_entry.id   AF-A0A7K1JM00-F1
#
_cell.length_a   1.000
_cell.length_b   1.000
_cell.length_c   1.000
_cell.angle_alpha   90.00
_cell.angle_beta   90.00
_cell.angle_gamma   90.00
#
_symmetry.space_group_name_H-M   'P 1'
#
loop_
_entity.id
_entity.type
_entity.pdbx_description
1 polymer ?
#
loop_
_entity_poly.entity_id
_entity_poly.type
_entity_poly.pdbx_seq_one_letter_code
_entity_poly.pdbx_strand_id
1 'polypeptide(L)'
;MNKEAALVSLVHRYSGTPYIWGGDSPAGTDCSGLASWLANAATGRPIFGDRFDTSSEELALLARGFRYGTAPGALVIGWNAHHTALTLADGTPVASGEGGGVRFGGGGAYQPQFDHHMYLPITPGSEDNPPPPPDAPTTDGGQSL
;
A
#
# COMPACT_ATOMS: atom_id res chain seq x y z
N MET A 1 -13.30 9.55 -2.49
CA MET A 1 -13.36 8.61 -1.33
C MET A 1 -11.99 8.60 -0.66
N ASN A 2 -11.90 8.75 0.66
CA ASN A 2 -10.61 8.76 1.36
C ASN A 2 -9.87 7.43 1.11
N LYS A 3 -8.63 7.49 0.60
CA LYS A 3 -7.85 6.30 0.19
C LYS A 3 -7.61 5.34 1.35
N GLU A 4 -7.36 5.88 2.54
CA GLU A 4 -7.23 5.07 3.75
C GLU A 4 -8.52 4.31 4.08
N ALA A 5 -9.68 4.97 4.03
CA ALA A 5 -10.96 4.32 4.28
C ALA A 5 -11.26 3.19 3.27
N ALA A 6 -10.79 3.33 2.03
CA ALA A 6 -10.90 2.29 1.01
C ALA A 6 -10.03 1.07 1.35
N LEU A 7 -8.80 1.28 1.83
CA LEU A 7 -7.92 0.19 2.27
C LEU A 7 -8.49 -0.53 3.49
N VAL A 8 -8.92 0.21 4.51
CA VAL A 8 -9.58 -0.36 5.70
C VAL A 8 -10.81 -1.18 5.31
N SER A 9 -11.66 -0.65 4.43
CA SER A 9 -12.84 -1.36 3.92
C SER A 9 -12.48 -2.63 3.14
N LEU A 10 -11.39 -2.59 2.38
CA LEU A 10 -10.90 -3.75 1.63
C LEU A 10 -10.43 -4.86 2.57
N VAL A 11 -9.64 -4.53 3.59
CA VAL A 11 -9.18 -5.49 4.59
C VAL A 11 -10.37 -6.06 5.37
N HIS A 12 -11.34 -5.23 5.77
CA HIS A 12 -12.56 -5.72 6.41
C HIS A 12 -13.32 -6.71 5.53
N ARG A 13 -13.49 -6.40 4.25
CA ARG A 13 -14.21 -7.26 3.30
C ARG A 13 -13.59 -8.65 3.16
N TYR A 14 -12.26 -8.72 3.16
CA TYR A 14 -11.52 -9.95 2.93
C TYR A 14 -10.92 -10.55 4.20
N SER A 15 -11.21 -9.99 5.38
CA SER A 15 -10.78 -10.56 6.66
C SER A 15 -11.32 -11.99 6.80
N GLY A 16 -10.45 -12.92 7.19
CA GLY A 16 -10.75 -14.35 7.24
C GLY A 16 -10.47 -15.12 5.95
N THR A 17 -10.11 -14.45 4.85
CA THR A 17 -9.65 -15.11 3.62
C THR A 17 -8.46 -16.00 3.94
N PRO A 18 -8.47 -17.31 3.61
CA PRO A 18 -7.41 -18.25 3.99
C PRO A 18 -6.02 -17.88 3.45
N TYR A 19 -4.97 -18.30 4.16
CA TYR A 19 -3.62 -18.26 3.62
C TYR A 19 -3.45 -19.37 2.57
N ILE A 20 -3.15 -18.98 1.33
CA ILE A 20 -2.80 -19.91 0.25
C ILE A 20 -1.54 -19.40 -0.40
N TRP A 21 -0.49 -20.21 -0.41
CA TRP A 21 0.78 -19.89 -1.07
C TRP A 21 0.55 -19.59 -2.55
N GLY A 22 1.03 -18.44 -3.03
CA GLY A 22 0.80 -17.98 -4.40
C GLY A 22 -0.61 -17.44 -4.68
N GLY A 23 -1.48 -17.38 -3.67
CA GLY A 23 -2.87 -16.95 -3.81
C GLY A 23 -3.00 -15.45 -4.12
N ASP A 24 -3.95 -15.12 -4.99
CA ASP A 24 -4.29 -13.75 -5.40
C ASP A 24 -5.79 -13.65 -5.72
N SER A 25 -6.63 -14.13 -4.80
CA SER A 25 -8.07 -14.06 -4.96
C SER A 25 -8.82 -13.98 -3.61
N PRO A 26 -10.12 -13.63 -3.61
CA PRO A 26 -10.99 -13.75 -2.44
C PRO A 26 -11.03 -15.14 -1.78
N ALA A 27 -10.65 -16.20 -2.51
CA ALA A 27 -10.64 -17.56 -1.97
C ALA A 27 -9.36 -17.88 -1.19
N GLY A 28 -8.31 -17.08 -1.33
CA GLY A 28 -7.06 -17.25 -0.59
C GLY A 28 -5.93 -16.38 -1.11
N THR A 29 -5.07 -15.94 -0.19
CA THR A 29 -3.88 -15.12 -0.48
C THR A 29 -2.77 -15.37 0.52
N ASP A 30 -1.53 -15.34 0.07
CA ASP A 30 -0.38 -15.32 0.95
C ASP A 30 -0.02 -13.89 1.39
N CYS A 31 1.11 -13.75 2.08
CA CYS A 31 1.63 -12.48 2.58
C CYS A 31 1.83 -11.46 1.44
N SER A 32 2.53 -11.86 0.39
CA SER A 32 2.83 -11.00 -0.76
C SER A 32 1.62 -10.73 -1.66
N GLY A 33 0.67 -11.68 -1.76
CA GLY A 33 -0.61 -11.43 -2.40
C GLY A 33 -1.41 -10.33 -1.67
N LEU A 34 -1.47 -10.35 -0.33
CA LEU A 34 -2.14 -9.30 0.43
C LEU A 34 -1.43 -7.94 0.29
N ALA A 35 -0.10 -7.94 0.29
CA ALA A 35 0.69 -6.73 0.02
C ALA A 35 0.39 -6.17 -1.37
N SER A 36 0.27 -7.05 -2.38
CA SER A 36 -0.12 -6.69 -3.74
C SER A 36 -1.49 -6.03 -3.78
N TRP A 37 -2.50 -6.60 -3.10
CA TRP A 37 -3.86 -6.07 -3.08
C TRP A 37 -3.92 -4.65 -2.54
N LEU A 38 -3.24 -4.41 -1.42
CA LEU A 38 -3.26 -3.11 -0.77
C LEU A 38 -2.42 -2.08 -1.54
N ALA A 39 -1.27 -2.47 -2.10
CA ALA A 39 -0.49 -1.60 -2.98
C ALA A 39 -1.26 -1.24 -4.27
N ASN A 40 -1.98 -2.21 -4.85
CA ASN A 40 -2.82 -1.99 -6.03
C ASN A 40 -4.00 -1.06 -5.72
N ALA A 41 -4.76 -1.36 -4.66
CA ALA A 41 -5.89 -0.54 -4.24
C ALA A 41 -5.46 0.89 -3.90
N ALA A 42 -4.31 1.04 -3.22
CA ALA A 42 -3.76 2.34 -2.89
C ALA A 42 -3.34 3.14 -4.15
N THR A 43 -3.10 2.50 -5.28
CA THR A 43 -2.61 3.16 -6.50
C THR A 43 -3.63 3.16 -7.64
N GLY A 44 -4.89 2.86 -7.33
CA GLY A 44 -5.98 2.86 -8.30
C GLY A 44 -5.91 1.70 -9.31
N ARG A 45 -5.13 0.66 -9.03
CA ARG A 45 -5.00 -0.53 -9.87
C ARG A 45 -6.07 -1.57 -9.52
N PRO A 46 -6.39 -2.50 -10.44
CA PRO A 46 -7.18 -3.69 -10.10
C PRO A 46 -6.57 -4.43 -8.90
N ILE A 47 -7.40 -4.78 -7.92
CA ILE A 47 -6.93 -5.41 -6.66
C ILE A 47 -6.21 -6.73 -6.96
N PHE A 48 -6.78 -7.55 -7.84
CA PHE A 48 -6.29 -8.87 -8.23
C PHE A 48 -5.69 -8.85 -9.64
N GLY A 49 -4.80 -9.81 -9.94
CA GLY A 49 -4.25 -10.05 -11.27
C GLY A 49 -2.98 -9.24 -11.61
N ASP A 50 -2.60 -8.29 -10.76
CA ASP A 50 -1.33 -7.54 -10.82
C ASP A 50 -0.53 -7.81 -9.53
N ARG A 51 -0.22 -9.09 -9.31
CA ARG A 51 0.48 -9.64 -8.15
C ARG A 51 2.00 -9.45 -8.25
N PHE A 52 2.65 -9.26 -7.11
CA PHE A 52 4.09 -9.47 -6.91
C PHE A 52 4.36 -10.48 -5.77
N ASP A 53 5.62 -10.87 -5.64
CA ASP A 53 6.16 -11.66 -4.52
C ASP A 53 7.35 -10.94 -3.88
N THR A 54 7.89 -11.46 -2.77
CA THR A 54 9.00 -10.83 -2.03
C THR A 54 10.26 -10.61 -2.88
N SER A 55 10.46 -11.39 -3.95
CA SER A 55 11.60 -11.23 -4.86
C SER A 55 11.44 -10.08 -5.85
N SER A 56 10.20 -9.69 -6.15
CA SER A 56 9.82 -8.64 -7.10
C SER A 56 9.20 -7.40 -6.44
N GLU A 57 8.94 -7.48 -5.13
CA GLU A 57 8.21 -6.49 -4.34
C GLU A 57 8.81 -5.09 -4.47
N GLU A 58 10.12 -4.93 -4.38
CA GLU A 58 10.78 -3.62 -4.50
C GLU A 58 10.43 -2.91 -5.82
N LEU A 59 10.66 -3.59 -6.96
CA LEU A 59 10.40 -3.04 -8.28
C LEU A 59 8.90 -2.78 -8.49
N ALA A 60 8.06 -3.69 -7.99
CA ALA A 60 6.61 -3.57 -8.07
C ALA A 60 6.09 -2.36 -7.27
N LEU A 61 6.63 -2.11 -6.09
CA LEU A 61 6.27 -0.98 -5.24
C LEU A 61 6.79 0.35 -5.83
N LEU A 62 8.01 0.39 -6.37
CA LEU A 62 8.51 1.56 -7.10
C LEU A 62 7.63 1.92 -8.30
N ALA A 63 7.22 0.94 -9.10
CA ALA A 63 6.29 1.14 -10.24
C ALA A 63 4.88 1.61 -9.80
N ARG A 64 4.59 1.49 -8.50
CA ARG A 64 3.37 1.95 -7.83
C ARG A 64 3.58 3.28 -7.08
N GLY A 65 4.74 3.92 -7.20
CA GLY A 65 5.02 5.22 -6.61
C GLY A 65 5.36 5.18 -5.12
N PHE A 66 5.64 4.00 -4.56
CA PHE A 66 6.19 3.89 -3.22
C PHE A 66 7.61 4.45 -3.18
N ARG A 67 8.02 4.87 -1.98
CA ARG A 67 9.34 5.42 -1.69
C ARG A 67 10.03 4.56 -0.64
N TYR A 68 11.36 4.47 -0.71
CA TYR A 68 12.15 3.76 0.30
C TYR A 68 11.98 4.33 1.70
N GLY A 69 12.01 3.45 2.70
CA GLY A 69 11.90 3.78 4.12
C GLY A 69 10.47 3.71 4.64
N THR A 70 10.18 4.51 5.66
CA THR A 70 8.88 4.58 6.33
C THR A 70 8.49 6.04 6.55
N ALA A 71 7.20 6.31 6.72
CA ALA A 71 6.72 7.65 7.05
C ALA A 71 5.47 7.56 7.94
N PRO A 72 5.31 8.47 8.94
CA PRO A 72 4.07 8.58 9.69
C PRO A 72 2.88 8.92 8.78
N GLY A 73 1.72 8.33 9.04
CA GLY A 73 0.51 8.61 8.24
C GLY A 73 0.54 8.04 6.82
N ALA A 74 1.41 7.07 6.54
CA ALA A 74 1.54 6.41 5.24
C ALA A 74 1.18 4.93 5.35
N LEU A 75 0.79 4.33 4.23
CA LEU A 75 0.83 2.88 4.10
C LEU A 75 2.29 2.45 4.03
N VAL A 76 2.70 1.61 4.96
CA VAL A 76 4.07 1.09 5.04
C VAL A 76 4.03 -0.41 4.80
N ILE A 77 4.98 -0.89 3.99
CA ILE A 77 5.19 -2.30 3.70
C ILE A 77 6.63 -2.63 4.11
N GLY A 78 6.77 -3.62 4.97
CA GLY A 78 8.05 -4.16 5.41
C GLY A 78 8.16 -5.59 4.94
N TRP A 79 9.30 -5.96 4.37
CA TRP A 79 9.53 -7.32 3.89
C TRP A 79 10.98 -7.76 4.04
N ASN A 80 11.17 -9.07 3.89
CA ASN A 80 12.45 -9.72 3.66
C ASN A 80 12.27 -10.80 2.58
N ALA A 81 13.27 -11.66 2.35
CA ALA A 81 13.20 -12.69 1.33
C ALA A 81 12.01 -13.67 1.46
N HIS A 82 11.43 -13.83 2.65
CA HIS A 82 10.43 -14.87 2.95
C HIS A 82 9.05 -14.35 3.35
N HIS A 83 8.98 -13.12 3.87
CA HIS A 83 7.75 -12.59 4.46
C HIS A 83 7.58 -11.10 4.21
N THR A 84 6.33 -10.66 4.14
CA THR A 84 5.93 -9.25 4.01
C THR A 84 4.68 -8.99 4.84
N ALA A 85 4.60 -7.81 5.45
CA ALA A 85 3.43 -7.36 6.19
C ALA A 85 3.27 -5.84 6.07
N LEU A 86 2.06 -5.36 6.38
CA LEU A 86 1.67 -3.97 6.15
C LEU A 86 1.28 -3.28 7.44
N THR A 87 1.46 -1.97 7.46
CA THR A 87 0.85 -1.07 8.43
C THR A 87 0.12 0.03 7.69
N LEU A 88 -1.17 0.19 7.98
CA LEU A 88 -2.01 1.22 7.39
C LEU A 88 -1.63 2.62 7.90
N ALA A 89 -2.17 3.67 7.29
CA ALA A 89 -1.79 5.05 7.62
C ALA A 89 -2.14 5.44 9.07
N ASP A 90 -3.20 4.84 9.63
CA ASP A 90 -3.58 5.01 11.04
C ASP A 90 -2.70 4.22 12.03
N GLY A 91 -1.72 3.45 11.55
CA GLY A 91 -0.84 2.61 12.35
C GLY A 91 -1.35 1.18 12.55
N THR A 92 -2.52 0.83 12.02
CA THR A 92 -3.09 -0.51 12.17
C THR A 92 -2.29 -1.54 11.37
N PRO A 93 -1.76 -2.61 12.00
CA PRO A 93 -1.08 -3.68 11.29
C PRO A 93 -2.07 -4.57 10.53
N VAL A 94 -1.65 -5.07 9.37
CA VAL A 94 -2.41 -5.97 8.51
C VAL A 94 -1.47 -7.04 7.96
N ALA A 95 -1.90 -8.30 8.01
CA ALA A 95 -1.09 -9.43 7.55
C ALA A 95 -1.94 -10.58 7.01
N SER A 96 -1.29 -11.41 6.19
CA SER A 96 -1.68 -12.79 5.89
C SER A 96 -0.46 -13.68 6.14
N GLY A 97 -0.61 -14.77 6.89
CA GLY A 97 0.46 -15.73 7.20
C GLY A 97 0.93 -15.73 8.66
N GLU A 98 0.57 -14.72 9.45
CA GLU A 98 1.02 -14.58 10.85
C GLU A 98 0.08 -15.30 11.85
N GLY A 99 -0.24 -16.56 11.60
CA GLY A 99 -1.22 -17.31 12.39
C GLY A 99 -2.63 -17.27 11.80
N GLY A 100 -2.72 -17.21 10.46
CA GLY A 100 -3.96 -17.27 9.70
C GLY A 100 -3.82 -16.61 8.34
N GLY A 101 -4.93 -16.46 7.64
CA GLY A 101 -4.99 -15.67 6.42
C GLY A 101 -5.17 -14.17 6.71
N VAL A 102 -5.86 -13.46 5.82
CA VAL A 102 -6.03 -12.00 5.88
C VAL A 102 -6.71 -11.56 7.17
N ARG A 103 -6.10 -10.61 7.88
CA ARG A 103 -6.68 -10.00 9.08
C ARG A 103 -6.05 -8.64 9.40
N PHE A 104 -6.75 -7.86 10.21
CA PHE A 104 -6.12 -6.83 11.03
C PHE A 104 -5.35 -7.48 12.19
N GLY A 105 -4.23 -6.89 12.58
CA GLY A 105 -3.32 -7.45 13.59
C GLY A 105 -2.06 -8.08 12.99
N GLY A 106 -1.30 -8.77 13.85
CA GLY A 106 0.06 -9.20 13.52
C GLY A 106 1.09 -8.15 13.92
N GLY A 107 2.34 -8.35 13.50
CA GLY A 107 3.45 -7.43 13.81
C GLY A 107 3.50 -6.20 12.90
N GLY A 108 2.78 -6.22 11.76
CA GLY A 108 2.79 -5.15 10.77
C GLY A 108 4.14 -4.95 10.10
N ALA A 109 4.31 -3.83 9.40
CA ALA A 109 5.51 -3.54 8.61
C ALA A 109 6.77 -3.25 9.44
N TYR A 110 6.68 -3.09 10.76
CA TYR A 110 7.81 -2.68 11.62
C TYR A 110 8.44 -3.84 12.40
N GLN A 111 8.20 -5.08 11.96
CA GLN A 111 8.79 -6.23 12.63
C GLN A 111 10.32 -6.24 12.48
N PRO A 112 11.09 -6.62 13.52
CA PRO A 112 12.55 -6.60 13.47
C PRO A 112 13.19 -7.48 12.39
N GLN A 113 12.44 -8.42 11.82
CA GLN A 113 12.91 -9.33 10.77
C GLN A 113 12.95 -8.71 9.37
N PHE A 114 12.31 -7.56 9.16
CA PHE A 114 12.26 -6.92 7.85
C PHE A 114 13.49 -6.05 7.67
N ASP A 115 14.20 -6.32 6.57
CA ASP A 115 15.40 -5.59 6.14
C ASP A 115 15.07 -4.58 5.03
N HIS A 116 13.88 -4.65 4.43
CA HIS A 116 13.39 -3.70 3.44
C HIS A 116 12.09 -3.05 3.91
N HIS A 117 11.97 -1.76 3.63
CA HIS A 117 10.77 -0.99 3.91
C HIS A 117 10.51 0.00 2.79
N MET A 118 9.25 0.13 2.40
CA MET A 118 8.77 1.18 1.52
C MET A 118 7.43 1.70 1.99
N TYR A 119 7.15 2.95 1.67
CA TYR A 119 5.91 3.61 2.04
C TYR A 119 5.27 4.33 0.86
N LEU A 120 3.95 4.47 0.93
CA LEU A 120 3.18 5.32 0.03
C LEU A 120 2.44 6.36 0.88
N PRO A 121 2.70 7.67 0.68
CA PRO A 121 1.89 8.71 1.31
C PRO A 121 0.40 8.50 0.99
N ILE A 122 -0.42 8.47 2.03
CA ILE A 122 -1.87 8.39 1.89
C ILE A 122 -2.44 9.61 2.57
N THR A 123 -2.73 10.66 1.79
CA THR A 123 -3.29 11.88 2.34
C THR A 123 -4.64 11.56 2.97
N PRO A 124 -4.84 11.76 4.28
CA PRO A 124 -6.17 11.71 4.86
C PRO A 124 -6.91 12.95 4.35
N GLY A 125 -7.69 12.80 3.28
CA GLY A 125 -8.60 13.85 2.80
C GLY A 125 -8.11 14.77 1.67
N SER A 126 -7.27 14.31 0.74
CA SER A 126 -7.18 14.97 -0.58
C SER A 126 -7.56 13.97 -1.65
N GLU A 127 -8.69 14.23 -2.31
CA GLU A 127 -8.94 13.68 -3.64
C GLU A 127 -7.72 14.02 -4.50
N ASP A 128 -7.23 13.05 -5.26
CA ASP A 128 -6.09 13.20 -6.15
C ASP A 128 -6.24 14.48 -6.98
N ASN A 129 -5.60 15.58 -6.56
CA ASN A 129 -5.43 16.73 -7.42
C ASN A 129 -4.51 16.26 -8.54
N PRO A 130 -4.95 16.25 -9.82
CA PRO A 130 -4.04 16.00 -10.91
C PRO A 130 -2.89 17.02 -10.83
N PRO A 131 -1.66 16.63 -11.24
CA PRO A 131 -0.56 17.59 -11.32
C PRO A 131 -1.03 18.81 -12.12
N PRO A 132 -0.65 20.04 -11.70
CA PRO A 132 -0.99 21.23 -12.47
C PRO A 132 -0.51 21.00 -13.91
N PRO A 133 -1.33 21.33 -14.93
CA PRO A 133 -0.92 21.19 -16.32
C PRO A 133 0.38 21.96 -16.54
N PRO A 134 1.32 21.44 -17.35
CA PRO A 134 2.67 22.00 -17.48
C PRO A 134 2.77 23.37 -18.16
N ASP A 135 1.69 24.15 -18.27
CA ASP A 135 1.72 25.53 -18.77
C ASP A 135 0.60 26.37 -18.11
N ALA A 136 0.84 26.84 -16.88
CA ALA A 136 0.15 28.02 -16.39
C ALA A 136 1.08 29.22 -16.62
N PRO A 137 0.72 30.20 -17.48
CA PRO A 137 1.55 31.38 -17.65
C PRO A 137 1.57 32.15 -16.33
N THR A 138 2.77 32.42 -15.81
CA THR A 138 3.00 33.38 -14.74
C THR A 138 2.43 34.72 -15.20
N THR A 139 1.30 35.13 -14.61
CA THR A 139 0.82 36.49 -14.77
C THR A 139 1.68 37.36 -13.85
N ASP A 140 2.77 37.87 -14.43
CA ASP A 140 3.66 38.84 -13.82
C ASP A 140 2.87 40.11 -13.49
N GLY A 141 3.01 40.56 -12.25
CA GLY A 141 2.40 41.78 -11.76
C GLY A 141 3.20 42.98 -12.25
N GLY A 142 2.68 43.67 -13.27
CA GLY A 142 3.20 44.97 -13.71
C GLY A 142 2.26 46.11 -13.34
N GLN A 143 2.52 46.77 -12.21
CA GLN A 143 2.00 48.12 -11.96
C GLN A 143 2.67 49.15 -12.89
N SER A 144 1.90 50.19 -13.23
CA SER A 144 2.29 51.60 -13.54
C SER A 144 1.88 52.08 -14.94
N LEU A 145 0.84 52.93 -15.02
CA LEU A 145 0.91 54.40 -15.08
C LEU A 145 -0.51 54.99 -15.01
#